data_AF-A0A355U415-F1
#
_entry.id   AF-A0A355U415-F1
#
_cell.length_a   1.000
_cell.length_b   1.000
_cell.length_c   1.000
_cell.angle_alpha   90.00
_cell.angle_beta   90.00
_cell.angle_gamma   90.00
#
_symmetry.space_group_name_H-M   'P 1'
#
loop_
_entity.id
_entity.type
_entity.pdbx_description
1 polymer ?
#
loop_
_entity_poly.entity_id
_entity_poly.type
_entity_poly.pdbx_seq_one_letter_code
_entity_poly.pdbx_strand_id
1 'polypeptide(L)'
;DPFIIRPTISKENSDRGNSFYGSSGGAWDPASYGYEAARGESARIMFYTATAYYGTCGTGGSSNGNAPLELSNNPNDNKDDHTMGTLKELLLWNAKYPVTEMEKQINNYLSTQGYGRNPFVDHPEYANQIWDSNGIRS
;
A
#
# COMPACT_ATOMS: atom_id res chain seq x y z
N ASP A 1 3.13 5.44 11.95
CA ASP A 1 3.36 3.99 12.02
C ASP A 1 4.57 3.66 11.15
N PRO A 2 5.56 2.91 11.66
CA PRO A 2 6.76 2.55 10.91
C PRO A 2 6.56 1.54 9.78
N PHE A 3 5.41 0.86 9.67
CA PHE A 3 5.12 -0.07 8.56
C PHE A 3 4.76 0.60 7.25
N ILE A 4 4.45 1.90 7.27
CA ILE A 4 4.03 2.67 6.08
C ILE A 4 5.13 3.57 5.53
N ILE A 5 6.34 3.48 6.05
CA ILE A 5 7.51 4.24 5.60
C ILE A 5 8.48 3.31 4.87
N ARG A 6 9.01 3.79 3.75
CA ARG A 6 10.14 3.15 3.06
C ARG A 6 11.27 4.16 2.84
N PRO A 7 12.53 3.78 3.02
CA PRO A 7 13.63 4.60 2.55
C PRO A 7 13.55 4.68 1.02
N THR A 8 13.67 5.89 0.48
CA THR A 8 13.65 6.16 -0.96
C THR A 8 14.61 7.29 -1.27
N ILE A 9 15.11 7.36 -2.50
CA ILE A 9 15.91 8.50 -2.94
C ILE A 9 15.01 9.74 -3.04
N SER A 10 15.55 10.92 -2.71
CA SER A 10 14.76 12.16 -2.66
C SER A 10 14.09 12.50 -3.99
N LYS A 11 14.75 12.21 -5.12
CA LYS A 11 14.19 12.44 -6.45
C LYS A 11 12.98 11.55 -6.73
N GLU A 12 13.03 10.27 -6.38
CA GLU A 12 11.90 9.35 -6.53
C GLU A 12 10.71 9.80 -5.66
N ASN A 13 10.98 10.25 -4.44
CA ASN A 13 9.94 10.80 -3.57
C ASN A 13 9.27 12.05 -4.17
N SER A 14 10.07 12.97 -4.71
CA SER A 14 9.57 14.17 -5.37
C SER A 14 8.80 13.87 -6.65
N ASP A 15 9.28 12.95 -7.48
CA ASP A 15 8.63 12.57 -8.73
C ASP A 15 7.31 11.83 -8.48
N ARG A 16 7.21 11.03 -7.39
CA ARG A 16 5.96 10.36 -6.99
C ARG A 16 4.90 11.34 -6.50
N GLY A 17 5.27 12.36 -5.74
CA GLY A 17 4.33 13.33 -5.15
C GLY A 17 3.24 12.66 -4.30
N ASN A 18 1.96 12.82 -4.70
CA ASN A 18 0.83 12.11 -4.12
C ASN A 18 0.10 11.20 -5.11
N SER A 19 0.75 10.85 -6.23
CA SER A 19 0.16 10.02 -7.26
C SER A 19 -0.21 8.63 -6.72
N PHE A 20 -1.28 8.07 -7.27
CA PHE A 20 -1.74 6.71 -6.94
C PHE A 20 -0.69 5.70 -7.39
N TYR A 21 -0.55 4.58 -6.67
CA TYR A 21 0.29 3.49 -7.14
C TYR A 21 -0.34 2.76 -8.33
N GLY A 22 0.41 2.62 -9.42
CA GLY A 22 -0.03 1.96 -10.64
C GLY A 22 0.90 2.28 -11.81
N SER A 23 0.76 1.55 -12.90
CA SER A 23 1.58 1.61 -14.11
C SER A 23 0.86 2.25 -15.30
N SER A 24 -0.39 2.68 -15.09
CA SER A 24 -1.26 3.22 -16.13
C SER A 24 -2.10 4.41 -15.63
N GLY A 25 -2.69 5.17 -16.57
CA GLY A 25 -3.71 6.18 -16.25
C GLY A 25 -3.25 7.39 -15.44
N GLY A 26 -1.95 7.72 -15.44
CA GLY A 26 -1.38 8.81 -14.64
C GLY A 26 -0.92 8.39 -13.23
N ALA A 27 -1.05 7.10 -12.90
CA ALA A 27 -0.50 6.53 -11.68
C ALA A 27 1.05 6.46 -11.71
N TRP A 28 1.63 6.30 -10.53
CA TRP A 28 3.06 6.17 -10.30
C TRP A 28 3.49 4.72 -10.14
N ASP A 29 4.42 4.29 -10.99
CA ASP A 29 5.00 2.97 -10.94
C ASP A 29 6.29 3.00 -10.09
N PRO A 30 6.32 2.35 -8.93
CA PRO A 30 7.50 2.36 -8.06
C PRO A 30 8.71 1.65 -8.66
N ALA A 31 8.55 0.85 -9.72
CA ALA A 31 9.68 0.24 -10.44
C ALA A 31 10.35 1.18 -11.45
N SER A 32 9.85 2.42 -11.63
CA SER A 32 10.39 3.38 -12.63
C SER A 32 11.88 3.71 -12.43
N TYR A 33 12.43 3.43 -11.25
CA TYR A 33 13.84 3.61 -10.91
C TYR A 33 14.68 2.32 -11.01
N GLY A 34 14.14 1.26 -11.63
CA GLY A 34 14.87 0.02 -11.93
C GLY A 34 14.80 -1.06 -10.84
N TYR A 35 14.06 -0.83 -9.76
CA TYR A 35 13.85 -1.80 -8.69
C TYR A 35 12.42 -2.38 -8.74
N GLU A 36 12.28 -3.46 -9.51
CA GLU A 36 11.00 -4.12 -9.79
C GLU A 36 10.25 -4.61 -8.53
N ALA A 37 10.97 -5.06 -7.50
CA ALA A 37 10.36 -5.56 -6.27
C ALA A 37 9.65 -4.46 -5.45
N ALA A 38 9.94 -3.17 -5.72
CA ALA A 38 9.21 -2.06 -5.11
C ALA A 38 7.71 -2.10 -5.40
N ARG A 39 7.28 -2.74 -6.49
CA ARG A 39 5.85 -2.98 -6.78
C ARG A 39 5.20 -3.88 -5.72
N GLY A 40 5.85 -4.98 -5.34
CA GLY A 40 5.37 -5.89 -4.30
C GLY A 40 5.39 -5.25 -2.91
N GLU A 41 6.49 -4.55 -2.59
CA GLU A 41 6.65 -3.82 -1.33
C GLU A 41 5.56 -2.74 -1.17
N SER A 42 5.33 -1.95 -2.22
CA SER A 42 4.27 -0.93 -2.23
C SER A 42 2.89 -1.57 -2.05
N ALA A 43 2.62 -2.70 -2.71
CA ALA A 43 1.34 -3.39 -2.59
C ALA A 43 1.06 -3.84 -1.14
N ARG A 44 2.01 -4.47 -0.47
CA ARG A 44 1.84 -4.94 0.91
C ARG A 44 1.73 -3.80 1.92
N ILE A 45 2.42 -2.69 1.70
CA ILE A 45 2.25 -1.46 2.50
C ILE A 45 0.85 -0.90 2.29
N MET A 46 0.34 -0.88 1.06
CA MET A 46 -1.00 -0.37 0.79
C MET A 46 -2.10 -1.24 1.39
N PHE A 47 -1.98 -2.57 1.29
CA PHE A 47 -2.91 -3.50 1.93
C PHE A 47 -2.91 -3.35 3.45
N TYR A 48 -1.72 -3.27 4.07
CA TYR A 48 -1.61 -3.02 5.51
C TYR A 48 -2.26 -1.71 5.91
N THR A 49 -2.02 -0.63 5.16
CA THR A 49 -2.60 0.68 5.45
C THR A 49 -4.13 0.64 5.36
N ALA A 50 -4.67 0.00 4.32
CA ALA A 50 -6.11 -0.16 4.14
C ALA A 50 -6.77 -1.02 5.23
N THR A 51 -6.07 -2.01 5.80
CA THR A 51 -6.60 -2.85 6.88
C THR A 51 -6.38 -2.28 8.28
N ALA A 52 -5.16 -1.85 8.61
CA ALA A 52 -4.77 -1.49 9.97
C ALA A 52 -5.48 -0.23 10.45
N TYR A 53 -5.80 0.65 9.49
CA TYR A 53 -6.52 1.90 9.73
C TYR A 53 -7.99 1.83 9.33
N TYR A 54 -8.52 0.63 9.05
CA TYR A 54 -9.93 0.42 8.76
C TYR A 54 -10.76 0.78 10.00
N GLY A 55 -11.36 1.98 10.02
CA GLY A 55 -12.19 2.48 11.11
C GLY A 55 -11.49 3.33 12.19
N THR A 56 -10.20 3.63 12.06
CA THR A 56 -9.47 4.56 12.97
C THR A 56 -9.23 5.95 12.37
N CYS A 57 -9.77 6.17 11.18
CA CYS A 57 -9.71 7.38 10.38
C CYS A 57 -10.67 8.40 11.00
N GLY A 58 -10.16 9.55 11.47
CA GLY A 58 -10.99 10.58 12.10
C GLY A 58 -10.38 11.35 13.27
N THR A 59 -9.19 10.98 13.78
CA THR A 59 -8.62 11.62 14.99
C THR A 59 -7.25 12.29 14.79
N GLY A 60 -6.84 12.58 13.54
CA GLY A 60 -5.53 13.21 13.33
C GLY A 60 -5.18 13.72 11.92
N GLY A 61 -6.11 13.77 10.97
CA GLY A 61 -5.86 14.24 9.61
C GLY A 61 -6.92 15.24 9.15
N SER A 62 -6.50 16.27 8.40
CA SER A 62 -7.32 17.39 7.89
C SER A 62 -8.29 17.01 6.77
N SER A 63 -8.61 15.72 6.60
CA SER A 63 -9.54 15.23 5.58
C SER A 63 -10.96 15.21 6.16
N ASN A 64 -11.92 15.77 5.42
CA ASN A 64 -13.34 15.82 5.77
C ASN A 64 -13.95 14.41 5.69
N GLY A 65 -13.72 13.57 6.69
CA GLY A 65 -14.31 12.24 6.72
C GLY A 65 -13.61 11.27 7.65
N ASN A 66 -14.41 10.47 8.37
CA ASN A 66 -13.94 9.34 9.15
C ASN A 66 -13.83 8.06 8.27
N ALA A 67 -13.59 8.22 6.97
CA ALA A 67 -13.65 7.11 6.02
C ALA A 67 -12.30 6.38 5.94
N PRO A 68 -12.30 5.03 5.90
CA PRO A 68 -11.10 4.23 5.71
C PRO A 68 -10.49 4.47 4.33
N LEU A 69 -9.19 4.18 4.23
CA LEU A 69 -8.52 4.16 2.94
C LEU A 69 -9.13 3.04 2.08
N GLU A 70 -9.72 3.43 0.96
CA GLU A 70 -10.24 2.53 -0.06
C GLU A 70 -9.23 2.37 -1.21
N LEU A 71 -9.02 1.14 -1.67
CA LEU A 71 -8.16 0.87 -2.83
C LEU A 71 -9.01 0.96 -4.10
N SER A 72 -8.74 1.94 -4.97
CA SER A 72 -9.57 2.29 -6.12
C SER A 72 -8.88 1.97 -7.45
N ASN A 73 -9.57 1.30 -8.37
CA ASN A 73 -9.02 1.06 -9.71
C ASN A 73 -8.95 2.34 -10.58
N ASN A 74 -9.56 3.44 -10.13
CA ASN A 74 -9.47 4.72 -10.82
C ASN A 74 -8.32 5.55 -10.23
N PRO A 75 -7.20 5.75 -10.96
CA PRO A 75 -6.08 6.55 -10.47
C PRO A 75 -6.37 8.07 -10.42
N ASN A 76 -7.52 8.50 -10.97
CA ASN A 76 -8.00 9.88 -10.92
C ASN A 76 -9.18 10.04 -9.93
N ASP A 77 -9.37 9.08 -9.03
CA ASP A 77 -10.40 9.15 -8.01
C ASP A 77 -10.10 10.32 -7.06
N ASN A 78 -11.15 11.06 -6.69
CA ASN A 78 -11.08 12.25 -5.87
C ASN A 78 -12.01 12.15 -4.65
N LYS A 79 -12.37 10.92 -4.24
CA LYS A 79 -13.20 10.65 -3.07
C LYS A 79 -12.48 11.07 -1.78
N ASP A 80 -12.52 12.37 -1.52
CA ASP A 80 -12.09 13.07 -0.29
C ASP A 80 -10.69 12.66 0.22
N ASP A 81 -9.74 12.40 -0.69
CA ASP A 81 -8.38 11.93 -0.39
C ASP A 81 -8.31 10.57 0.36
N HIS A 82 -9.41 9.82 0.37
CA HIS A 82 -9.52 8.51 1.03
C HIS A 82 -9.33 7.32 0.08
N THR A 83 -8.86 7.57 -1.14
CA THR A 83 -8.61 6.53 -2.13
C THR A 83 -7.15 6.49 -2.55
N MET A 84 -6.61 5.29 -2.77
CA MET A 84 -5.22 5.14 -3.22
C MET A 84 -5.00 3.84 -3.98
N GLY A 85 -4.16 3.92 -5.01
CA GLY A 85 -3.59 2.77 -5.70
C GLY A 85 -4.58 1.94 -6.51
N THR A 86 -4.16 1.53 -7.70
CA THR A 86 -4.97 0.70 -8.59
C THR A 86 -5.08 -0.72 -8.02
N LEU A 87 -6.18 -1.01 -7.30
CA LEU A 87 -6.39 -2.29 -6.59
C LEU A 87 -6.01 -3.51 -7.43
N LYS A 88 -6.44 -3.55 -8.69
CA LYS A 88 -6.11 -4.62 -9.63
C LYS A 88 -4.60 -4.79 -9.84
N GLU A 89 -3.86 -3.70 -9.99
CA GLU A 89 -2.41 -3.77 -10.16
C GLU A 89 -1.71 -4.11 -8.84
N LEU A 90 -2.19 -3.60 -7.69
CA LEU A 90 -1.66 -3.97 -6.38
C LEU A 90 -1.79 -5.48 -6.11
N LEU A 91 -2.94 -6.07 -6.45
CA LEU A 91 -3.15 -7.53 -6.33
C LEU A 91 -2.21 -8.30 -7.25
N LEU A 92 -2.06 -7.84 -8.50
CA LEU A 92 -1.14 -8.43 -9.46
C LEU A 92 0.31 -8.35 -8.98
N TRP A 93 0.73 -7.20 -8.48
CA TRP A 93 2.09 -6.97 -7.99
C TRP A 93 2.40 -7.81 -6.77
N ASN A 94 1.48 -7.90 -5.82
CA ASN A 94 1.66 -8.75 -4.64
C ASN A 94 1.77 -10.24 -5.00
N ALA A 95 1.02 -10.71 -6.01
CA ALA A 95 1.13 -12.08 -6.48
C ALA A 95 2.43 -12.33 -7.29
N LYS A 96 2.88 -11.35 -8.06
CA LYS A 96 4.05 -11.47 -8.95
C LYS A 96 5.38 -11.29 -8.23
N TYR A 97 5.45 -10.37 -7.27
CA TYR A 97 6.69 -10.00 -6.59
C TYR A 97 6.69 -10.54 -5.14
N PRO A 98 7.50 -11.57 -4.86
CA PRO A 98 7.53 -12.20 -3.54
C PRO A 98 8.01 -11.21 -2.47
N VAL A 99 7.76 -11.57 -1.21
CA VAL A 99 8.24 -10.81 -0.05
C VAL A 99 9.76 -10.83 -0.03
N THR A 100 10.36 -9.64 0.03
CA THR A 100 11.80 -9.47 0.07
C THR A 100 12.35 -9.72 1.46
N GLU A 101 13.65 -10.00 1.55
CA GLU A 101 14.30 -10.22 2.86
C GLU A 101 14.28 -8.94 3.70
N MET A 102 14.36 -7.76 3.07
CA MET A 102 14.27 -6.48 3.75
C MET A 102 12.91 -6.30 4.43
N GLU A 103 11.81 -6.66 3.77
CA GLU A 103 10.48 -6.59 4.36
C GLU A 103 10.34 -7.49 5.58
N LYS A 104 10.87 -8.72 5.51
CA LYS A 104 10.88 -9.64 6.66
C LYS A 104 11.71 -9.09 7.81
N GLN A 105 12.88 -8.53 7.52
CA GLN A 105 13.75 -7.91 8.53
C GLN A 105 13.05 -6.74 9.21
N ILE A 106 12.41 -5.85 8.45
CA ILE A 106 11.63 -4.73 8.98
C ILE A 106 10.47 -5.25 9.83
N ASN A 107 9.69 -6.22 9.33
CA ASN A 107 8.55 -6.78 10.05
C ASN A 107 8.96 -7.46 11.37
N ASN A 108 10.06 -8.20 11.35
CA ASN A 108 10.63 -8.81 12.56
C ASN A 108 11.16 -7.76 13.53
N TYR A 109 11.93 -6.78 13.05
CA TYR A 109 12.48 -5.72 13.88
C TYR A 109 11.38 -4.92 14.58
N LEU A 110 10.39 -4.43 13.82
CA LEU A 110 9.28 -3.66 14.37
C LEU A 110 8.47 -4.46 15.39
N SER A 111 8.29 -5.76 15.15
CA SER A 111 7.68 -6.66 16.14
C SER A 111 8.47 -6.72 17.45
N THR A 112 9.80 -6.79 17.40
CA THR A 112 10.63 -6.74 18.63
C THR A 112 10.57 -5.40 19.35
N GLN A 113 10.22 -4.32 18.64
CA GLN A 113 10.03 -2.98 19.21
C GLN A 113 8.61 -2.76 19.78
N GLY A 114 7.76 -3.79 19.78
CA GLY A 114 6.41 -3.74 20.35
C GLY A 114 5.32 -3.25 19.38
N TYR A 115 5.62 -3.12 18.08
CA TYR A 115 4.60 -2.85 17.07
C TYR A 115 3.90 -4.16 16.63
N GLY A 116 2.67 -4.05 16.13
CA GLY A 116 1.99 -5.18 15.47
C GLY A 116 2.73 -5.63 14.21
N ARG A 117 2.49 -6.84 13.70
CA ARG A 117 3.12 -7.30 12.44
C ARG A 117 2.30 -6.87 11.23
N ASN A 118 2.95 -6.65 10.10
CA ASN A 118 2.26 -6.53 8.82
C ASN A 118 1.86 -7.95 8.33
N PRO A 119 0.56 -8.30 8.33
CA PRO A 119 0.13 -9.65 7.98
C PRO A 119 0.33 -9.95 6.50
N PHE A 120 0.45 -8.95 5.61
CA PHE A 120 0.70 -9.18 4.19
C PHE A 120 2.18 -9.45 3.89
N VAL A 121 3.09 -9.13 4.81
CA VAL A 121 4.50 -9.56 4.74
C VAL A 121 4.64 -11.01 5.21
N ASP A 122 3.85 -11.41 6.22
CA ASP A 122 3.86 -12.79 6.72
C ASP A 122 3.06 -13.74 5.83
N HIS A 123 1.92 -13.27 5.32
CA HIS A 123 0.92 -13.99 4.53
C HIS A 123 0.40 -13.12 3.37
N PRO A 124 1.18 -12.98 2.27
CA PRO A 124 0.78 -12.20 1.10
C PRO A 124 -0.56 -12.63 0.51
N GLU A 125 -0.94 -13.90 0.67
CA GLU A 125 -2.17 -14.50 0.18
C GLU A 125 -3.44 -13.87 0.78
N TYR A 126 -3.36 -13.25 1.96
CA TYR A 126 -4.50 -12.58 2.58
C TYR A 126 -5.08 -11.45 1.73
N ALA A 127 -4.26 -10.82 0.89
CA ALA A 127 -4.74 -9.78 -0.03
C ALA A 127 -5.85 -10.32 -0.95
N ASN A 128 -5.69 -11.54 -1.48
CA ASN A 128 -6.70 -12.17 -2.36
C ASN A 128 -7.89 -12.77 -1.60
N GLN A 129 -7.81 -12.89 -0.27
CA GLN A 129 -8.91 -13.32 0.59
C GLN A 129 -9.82 -12.14 0.95
N ILE A 130 -9.25 -10.94 1.11
CA ILE A 130 -9.97 -9.71 1.46
C ILE A 130 -10.48 -9.00 0.22
N TRP A 131 -9.69 -8.93 -0.85
CA TRP A 131 -10.04 -8.20 -2.07
C TRP A 131 -10.12 -9.09 -3.30
N ASP A 132 -10.91 -8.64 -4.27
CA ASP A 132 -10.87 -9.08 -5.66
C ASP A 132 -10.62 -7.88 -6.58
N SER A 133 -10.72 -8.06 -7.90
CA SER A 133 -10.48 -6.98 -8.86
C SER A 133 -11.50 -5.84 -8.79
N ASN A 134 -12.62 -6.01 -8.09
CA ASN A 134 -13.72 -5.05 -8.02
C ASN A 134 -13.83 -4.34 -6.66
N GLY A 135 -13.17 -4.85 -5.61
CA GLY A 135 -13.19 -4.25 -4.29
C GLY A 135 -13.00 -5.27 -3.18
N ILE A 136 -13.54 -4.97 -1.99
CA ILE A 136 -13.61 -5.92 -0.87
C ILE A 136 -14.56 -7.05 -1.25
N ARG A 137 -14.14 -8.30 -1.03
CA ARG A 137 -14.97 -9.49 -1.23
C ARG A 137 -16.14 -9.51 -0.26
N SER A 138 -17.34 -9.78 -0.79
CA SER A 138 -18.58 -9.96 -0.02
C SER A 138 -18.85 -11.41 0.34
#